data_AF-A0A0N5BGE9-F1
#
_entry.id   AF-A0A0N5BGE9-F1
#
_cell.length_a   1.000
_cell.length_b   1.000
_cell.length_c   1.000
_cell.angle_alpha   90.00
_cell.angle_beta   90.00
_cell.angle_gamma   90.00
#
_symmetry.space_group_name_H-M   'P 1'
#
loop_
_entity.id
_entity.type
_entity.pdbx_description
1 polymer ?
#
loop_
_entity_poly.entity_id
_entity_poly.type
_entity_poly.pdbx_seq_one_letter_code
_entity_poly.pdbx_strand_id
1 'polypeptide(L)'
;MYLPMKELNIDEIEFSFLIGYALWSIQGVEQITPVTKELGKKLIRALNNEIHSYYIFAKKIDNYAHRLAEIITLLASTVKYRDMKREIVLTSKIFNVFDVCKVAADVMKRDPKGMHGIFDVNM
;
A
#
# COMPACT_ATOMS: atom_id res chain seq x y z
N MET A 1 12.32 -3.25 6.03
CA MET A 1 12.09 -1.89 5.50
C MET A 1 12.80 -0.79 6.29
N TYR A 2 13.02 -0.93 7.61
CA TYR A 2 13.68 0.12 8.42
C TYR A 2 15.05 0.57 7.90
N LEU A 3 15.99 -0.36 7.63
CA LEU A 3 17.34 0.01 7.21
C LEU A 3 17.37 0.78 5.87
N PRO A 4 16.73 0.31 4.78
CA PRO A 4 16.67 1.08 3.54
C PRO A 4 16.05 2.48 3.68
N MET A 5 14.99 2.63 4.49
CA MET A 5 14.37 3.93 4.75
C MET A 5 15.31 4.88 5.49
N LYS A 6 16.07 4.35 6.46
CA LYS A 6 17.06 5.10 7.23
C LYS A 6 18.23 5.54 6.34
N GLU A 7 18.71 4.65 5.48
CA GLU A 7 19.80 4.94 4.52
C GLU A 7 19.40 6.02 3.52
N LEU A 8 18.17 5.98 3.02
CA LEU A 8 17.60 7.03 2.18
C LEU A 8 17.28 8.31 2.96
N ASN A 9 17.32 8.31 4.30
CA ASN A 9 16.90 9.44 5.12
C ASN A 9 15.51 9.96 4.71
N ILE A 10 14.54 9.04 4.61
CA ILE A 10 13.14 9.36 4.26
C ILE A 10 12.56 10.29 5.33
N ASP A 11 12.01 11.42 4.91
CA ASP A 11 11.28 12.32 5.81
C ASP A 11 9.79 11.98 5.95
N GLU A 12 9.10 12.66 6.85
CA GLU A 12 7.69 12.39 7.16
C GLU A 12 6.74 12.61 5.97
N ILE A 13 7.05 13.56 5.09
CA ILE A 13 6.23 13.88 3.92
C ILE A 13 6.45 12.82 2.84
N GLU A 14 7.70 12.47 2.56
CA GLU A 14 8.07 11.36 1.68
C GLU A 14 7.48 10.03 2.15
N PHE A 15 7.48 9.78 3.46
CA PHE A 15 6.88 8.57 4.04
C PHE A 15 5.36 8.55 3.90
N SER A 16 4.71 9.70 4.14
CA SER A 16 3.26 9.84 3.96
C SER A 16 2.86 9.63 2.50
N PHE A 17 3.65 10.16 1.56
CA PHE A 17 3.49 9.89 0.13
C PHE A 17 3.60 8.39 -0.17
N LEU A 18 4.63 7.71 0.35
CA LEU A 18 4.84 6.28 0.13
C LEU A 18 3.66 5.43 0.63
N ILE A 19 3.16 5.69 1.85
CA ILE A 19 2.00 4.99 2.41
C ILE A 19 0.76 5.26 1.56
N GLY A 20 0.48 6.53 1.25
CA GLY A 20 -0.68 6.91 0.45
C GLY A 20 -0.65 6.27 -0.93
N TYR A 21 0.51 6.29 -1.59
CA TYR A 21 0.70 5.68 -2.90
C TYR A 21 0.47 4.17 -2.82
N ALA A 22 1.05 3.48 -1.82
CA ALA A 22 0.86 2.04 -1.62
C ALA A 22 -0.61 1.67 -1.39
N LEU A 23 -1.32 2.46 -0.59
CA LEU A 23 -2.72 2.22 -0.23
C LEU A 23 -3.66 2.36 -1.45
N TRP A 24 -3.42 3.35 -2.31
CA TRP A 24 -4.29 3.65 -3.45
C TRP A 24 -3.85 3.04 -4.78
N SER A 25 -2.77 2.24 -4.76
CA SER A 25 -2.30 1.41 -5.89
C SER A 25 -3.18 0.17 -6.09
N ILE A 26 -4.48 0.38 -6.23
CA ILE A 26 -5.53 -0.64 -6.23
C ILE A 26 -5.98 -1.07 -7.64
N GLN A 27 -5.36 -0.55 -8.69
CA GLN A 27 -5.85 -0.67 -10.06
C GLN A 27 -5.85 -2.13 -10.55
N GLY A 28 -4.86 -2.92 -10.11
CA GLY A 28 -4.74 -4.34 -10.41
C GLY A 28 -5.57 -5.29 -9.53
N VAL A 29 -6.35 -4.78 -8.57
CA VAL A 29 -7.15 -5.62 -7.68
C VAL A 29 -8.51 -5.88 -8.32
N GLU A 30 -8.83 -7.13 -8.62
CA GLU A 30 -10.05 -7.52 -9.35
C GLU A 30 -11.33 -7.23 -8.56
N GLN A 31 -11.30 -7.42 -7.25
CA GLN A 31 -12.48 -7.33 -6.36
C GLN A 31 -12.91 -5.89 -6.05
N ILE A 32 -12.22 -4.88 -6.58
CA ILE A 32 -12.50 -3.47 -6.32
C ILE A 32 -13.36 -2.89 -7.45
N THR A 33 -14.41 -2.15 -7.06
CA THR A 33 -15.36 -1.56 -8.02
C THR A 33 -14.68 -0.56 -8.97
N PRO A 34 -15.19 -0.40 -10.21
CA PRO A 34 -14.65 0.59 -11.15
C PRO A 34 -14.66 2.01 -10.59
N VAL A 35 -15.70 2.40 -9.85
CA VAL A 35 -15.82 3.72 -9.22
C VAL A 35 -14.69 3.95 -8.22
N THR A 36 -14.40 2.96 -7.38
CA THR A 36 -13.29 3.04 -6.42
C THR A 36 -11.93 3.08 -7.12
N LYS A 37 -11.75 2.35 -8.23
CA LYS A 37 -10.52 2.42 -9.04
C LYS A 37 -10.30 3.81 -9.62
N GLU A 38 -11.35 4.45 -10.13
CA GLU A 38 -11.29 5.83 -10.61
C GLU A 38 -10.97 6.83 -9.49
N LEU A 39 -11.54 6.64 -8.30
CA LEU A 39 -11.16 7.43 -7.12
C LEU A 39 -9.67 7.23 -6.78
N GLY A 40 -9.18 6.00 -6.79
CA GLY A 40 -7.76 5.70 -6.56
C GLY A 40 -6.83 6.41 -7.55
N LYS A 41 -7.19 6.45 -8.84
CA LYS A 41 -6.42 7.22 -9.84
C LYS A 41 -6.36 8.72 -9.52
N LYS A 42 -7.50 9.30 -9.10
CA LYS A 42 -7.55 10.72 -8.70
C LYS A 42 -6.69 10.99 -7.47
N LEU A 43 -6.70 10.09 -6.48
CA LEU A 43 -5.90 10.22 -5.27
C LEU A 43 -4.41 10.06 -5.54
N ILE A 44 -3.98 9.10 -6.37
CA ILE A 44 -2.58 8.99 -6.79
C ILE A 44 -2.13 10.27 -7.50
N ARG A 45 -2.96 10.85 -8.38
CA ARG A 45 -2.65 12.11 -9.04
C ARG A 45 -2.48 13.25 -8.03
N ALA A 46 -3.36 13.34 -7.05
CA ALA A 46 -3.25 14.34 -5.98
C ALA A 46 -1.95 14.16 -5.19
N LEU A 47 -1.63 12.95 -4.76
CA LEU A 47 -0.38 12.63 -4.07
C LEU A 47 0.87 13.03 -4.88
N ASN A 48 0.86 12.78 -6.19
CA ASN A 48 1.96 13.19 -7.08
C ASN A 48 2.11 14.72 -7.17
N ASN A 49 1.00 15.46 -7.15
CA ASN A 49 1.04 16.92 -7.13
C ASN A 49 1.54 17.46 -5.78
N GLU A 50 1.14 16.84 -4.68
CA GLU A 50 1.61 17.23 -3.33
C GLU A 50 3.11 16.99 -3.18
N ILE A 51 3.61 15.82 -3.59
CA ILE A 51 5.05 15.54 -3.49
C ILE A 51 5.88 16.43 -4.43
N HIS A 52 5.36 16.75 -5.63
CA HIS A 52 5.98 17.74 -6.50
C HIS A 52 6.06 19.12 -5.81
N SER A 53 4.94 19.57 -5.25
CA SER A 53 4.84 20.87 -4.57
C SER A 53 5.79 20.95 -3.37
N TYR A 54 5.91 19.86 -2.62
CA TYR A 54 6.86 19.74 -1.53
C TYR A 54 8.31 19.94 -1.99
N TYR A 55 8.74 19.26 -3.07
CA TYR A 55 10.09 19.41 -3.57
C TYR A 55 10.37 20.81 -4.14
N ILE A 56 9.47 21.35 -4.96
CA ILE A 56 9.66 22.65 -5.60
C ILE A 56 9.57 23.79 -4.59
N PHE A 57 8.50 23.83 -3.79
CA PHE A 57 8.21 25.01 -2.98
C PHE A 57 8.85 24.97 -1.61
N ALA A 58 8.89 23.81 -0.94
CA ALA A 58 9.44 23.69 0.41
C ALA A 58 10.93 23.35 0.40
N LYS A 59 11.35 22.35 -0.39
CA LYS A 59 12.78 21.93 -0.46
C LYS A 59 13.62 22.75 -1.42
N LYS A 60 13.01 23.48 -2.37
CA LYS A 60 13.69 24.24 -3.44
C LYS A 60 14.59 23.34 -4.31
N ILE A 61 14.13 22.13 -4.63
CA ILE A 61 14.84 21.16 -5.46
C ILE A 61 14.12 21.02 -6.80
N ASP A 62 14.72 21.54 -7.87
CA ASP A 62 14.08 21.54 -9.19
C ASP A 62 14.13 20.16 -9.87
N ASN A 63 15.20 19.38 -9.63
CA ASN A 63 15.34 18.02 -10.17
C ASN A 63 15.35 16.97 -9.06
N TYR A 64 14.16 16.56 -8.63
CA TYR A 64 13.95 15.52 -7.62
C TYR A 64 13.65 14.14 -8.24
N ALA A 65 13.79 13.98 -9.56
CA ALA A 65 13.41 12.75 -10.25
C ALA A 65 14.20 11.52 -9.74
N HIS A 66 15.50 11.69 -9.48
CA HIS A 66 16.34 10.65 -8.88
C HIS A 66 15.80 10.23 -7.51
N ARG A 67 15.51 11.20 -6.65
CA ARG A 67 14.98 10.97 -5.31
C ARG A 67 13.65 10.24 -5.33
N LEU A 68 12.74 10.66 -6.22
CA LEU A 68 11.45 9.99 -6.39
C LEU A 68 11.64 8.55 -6.87
N ALA A 69 12.57 8.30 -7.79
CA ALA A 69 12.88 6.94 -8.24
C ALA A 69 13.35 6.04 -7.08
N GLU A 70 14.23 6.54 -6.20
CA GLU A 70 14.66 5.81 -4.99
C GLU A 70 13.48 5.45 -4.08
N ILE A 71 12.54 6.38 -3.85
CA ILE A 71 11.33 6.15 -3.06
C ILE A 71 10.43 5.08 -3.71
N ILE A 72 10.27 5.12 -5.03
CA ILE A 72 9.47 4.13 -5.77
C ILE A 72 10.13 2.75 -5.76
N THR A 73 11.46 2.67 -5.88
CA THR A 73 12.20 1.40 -5.76
C THR A 73 12.06 0.80 -4.36
N LEU A 74 12.06 1.62 -3.32
CA LEU A 74 11.78 1.19 -1.95
C LEU A 74 10.36 0.60 -1.82
N LEU A 75 9.36 1.25 -2.41
CA LEU A 75 8.00 0.74 -2.45
C LEU A 75 7.91 -0.61 -3.18
N ALA A 76 8.53 -0.73 -4.36
CA ALA A 76 8.55 -1.98 -5.12
C ALA A 76 9.19 -3.13 -4.33
N SER A 77 10.26 -2.85 -3.59
CA SER A 77 10.91 -3.83 -2.69
C SER A 77 9.98 -4.27 -1.56
N THR A 78 9.17 -3.35 -1.03
CA THR A 78 8.14 -3.64 -0.01
C THR A 78 7.06 -4.57 -0.55
N VAL A 79 6.57 -4.30 -1.77
CA VAL A 79 5.56 -5.14 -2.44
C VAL A 79 6.11 -6.54 -2.66
N LYS A 80 7.35 -6.67 -3.14
CA LYS A 80 8.01 -7.98 -3.30
C LYS A 80 8.10 -8.74 -1.98
N TYR A 81 8.49 -8.07 -0.89
CA TYR A 81 8.54 -8.69 0.44
C TYR A 81 7.15 -9.14 0.93
N ARG A 82 6.10 -8.35 0.69
CA ARG A 82 4.71 -8.73 0.97
C ARG A 82 4.34 -10.02 0.22
N ASP A 83 4.63 -10.07 -1.08
CA ASP A 83 4.29 -11.22 -1.90
C ASP A 83 5.03 -12.49 -1.46
N MET A 84 6.29 -12.38 -1.03
CA MET A 84 7.03 -13.51 -0.43
C MET A 84 6.37 -14.05 0.85
N LYS A 85 5.63 -13.23 1.60
CA LYS A 85 4.92 -13.65 2.83
C LYS A 85 3.52 -14.19 2.58
N ARG A 86 3.02 -14.12 1.34
CA ARG A 86 1.65 -14.53 0.98
C ARG A 86 1.37 -15.98 1.36
N GLU A 87 2.30 -16.89 1.06
CA GLU A 87 2.13 -18.33 1.36
C GLU A 87 2.04 -18.59 2.86
N ILE A 88 2.88 -17.93 3.66
CA ILE A 88 2.85 -18.06 5.13
C ILE A 88 1.50 -17.59 5.69
N VAL A 89 0.98 -16.47 5.18
CA VAL A 89 -0.35 -15.97 5.58
C VAL A 89 -1.45 -16.95 5.18
N LEU A 90 -1.38 -17.54 3.98
CA LEU A 90 -2.35 -18.52 3.51
C LEU A 90 -2.33 -19.80 4.36
N THR A 91 -1.14 -20.35 4.62
CA THR A 91 -0.95 -21.53 5.47
C THR A 91 -1.47 -21.28 6.87
N SER A 92 -1.18 -20.13 7.46
CA SER A 92 -1.69 -19.74 8.78
C SER A 92 -3.22 -19.76 8.83
N LYS A 93 -3.89 -19.26 7.77
CA LYS A 93 -5.35 -19.28 7.68
C LYS A 93 -5.90 -20.70 7.59
N ILE A 94 -5.27 -21.59 6.81
CA ILE A 94 -5.66 -23.01 6.66
C ILE A 94 -5.59 -23.74 8.00
N PHE A 95 -4.52 -23.54 8.76
CA PHE A 95 -4.36 -24.15 10.09
C PHE A 95 -5.07 -23.37 11.21
N ASN A 96 -5.88 -22.37 10.86
CA ASN A 96 -6.64 -21.54 11.80
C ASN A 96 -5.77 -20.91 12.91
N VAL A 97 -4.52 -20.55 12.59
CA VAL A 97 -3.61 -19.87 13.52
C VAL A 97 -3.94 -18.38 13.59
N PHE A 98 -4.05 -17.71 12.44
CA PHE A 98 -4.59 -16.35 12.33
C PHE A 98 -5.14 -16.07 10.92
N ASP A 99 -6.13 -15.18 10.84
CA ASP A 99 -6.69 -14.64 9.59
C ASP A 99 -6.54 -13.12 9.56
N VAL A 100 -5.73 -12.60 8.64
CA VAL A 100 -5.44 -11.16 8.50
C VAL A 100 -6.71 -10.34 8.35
N CYS A 101 -7.71 -10.86 7.63
CA CYS A 101 -8.92 -10.11 7.40
C CYS A 101 -9.83 -10.04 8.63
N LYS A 102 -9.84 -11.09 9.47
CA LYS A 102 -10.55 -11.06 10.76
C LYS A 102 -9.90 -10.03 11.69
N VAL A 103 -8.56 -10.09 11.82
CA VAL A 103 -7.79 -9.11 12.62
C VAL A 103 -8.05 -7.68 12.14
N ALA A 104 -8.03 -7.46 10.82
CA ALA A 104 -8.31 -6.15 10.26
C ALA A 104 -9.73 -5.66 10.58
N ALA A 105 -10.73 -6.53 10.48
CA ALA A 105 -12.12 -6.21 10.81
C ALA A 105 -12.31 -5.84 12.29
N ASP A 106 -11.70 -6.63 13.19
CA ASP A 106 -11.71 -6.38 14.64
C ASP A 106 -11.11 -5.01 14.97
N VAL A 107 -9.95 -4.69 14.38
CA VAL A 107 -9.29 -3.39 14.56
C VAL A 107 -10.15 -2.25 14.03
N MET A 108 -10.83 -2.44 12.89
CA MET A 108 -11.71 -1.44 12.29
C MET A 108 -13.05 -1.29 13.02
N LYS A 109 -13.32 -2.11 14.06
CA LYS A 109 -14.63 -2.19 14.74
C LYS A 109 -15.79 -2.35 13.74
N ARG A 110 -15.53 -2.99 12.60
CA ARG A 110 -16.50 -3.27 11.56
C ARG A 110 -16.69 -4.78 11.52
N ASP A 111 -17.94 -5.20 11.60
CA ASP A 111 -18.32 -6.58 11.28
C ASP A 111 -17.80 -6.91 9.86
N PRO A 112 -17.08 -8.01 9.60
CA PRO A 112 -16.57 -8.38 8.27
C PRO A 112 -17.69 -8.77 7.29
N LYS A 113 -18.66 -7.87 7.07
CA LYS A 113 -19.69 -8.01 6.05
C LYS A 113 -19.05 -7.73 4.69
N GLY A 114 -18.69 -8.80 3.99
CA GLY A 114 -18.10 -8.74 2.65
C GLY A 114 -17.14 -9.87 2.30
N MET A 115 -16.78 -10.73 3.26
CA MET A 115 -16.01 -11.95 2.99
C MET A 115 -16.90 -13.19 3.12
N HIS A 116 -17.84 -13.37 2.19
CA HIS A 116 -18.16 -14.75 1.82
C HIS A 116 -16.95 -15.27 1.06
N GLY A 117 -16.39 -16.37 1.54
CA GLY A 117 -15.05 -16.80 1.21
C GLY A 117 -14.90 -17.07 -0.28
N ILE A 118 -13.74 -16.69 -0.83
CA ILE A 118 -13.22 -17.19 -2.11
C ILE A 118 -13.00 -18.73 -2.06
N PHE A 119 -13.28 -19.39 -0.93
CA PHE A 119 -13.26 -20.84 -0.75
C PHE A 119 -14.41 -21.36 0.14
N ASP A 120 -15.60 -20.75 0.08
CA ASP A 120 -16.81 -21.49 0.49
C ASP A 120 -17.13 -22.50 -0.61
N VAL A 121 -16.28 -23.53 -0.72
CA VAL A 121 -16.60 -24.76 -1.41
C VAL A 121 -17.62 -25.45 -0.51
N ASN A 122 -18.87 -25.46 -0.95
CA ASN A 122 -19.93 -26.25 -0.35
C ASN A 122 -19.41 -27.68 -0.10
N MET A 123 -19.33 -28.05 1.17
CA MET A 123 -19.40 -29.43 1.61
C MET A 123 -20.73 -29.63 2.31
#